data_AF-A0A7S4MSU4-F1
#
_entry.id   AF-A0A7S4MSU4-F1
#
_cell.length_a   1.000
_cell.length_b   1.000
_cell.length_c   1.000
_cell.angle_alpha   90.00
_cell.angle_beta   90.00
_cell.angle_gamma   90.00
#
_symmetry.space_group_name_H-M   'P 1'
#
loop_
_entity.id
_entity.type
_entity.pdbx_description
1 polymer ?
#
loop_
_entity_poly.entity_id
_entity_poly.type
_entity_poly.pdbx_seq_one_letter_code
_entity_poly.pdbx_strand_id
1 'polypeptide(L)'
;YNHLHFKAIQIGFLSKRHLFAAAQRCNMLPFLRYQIPFKPDSSYKPYIPAVLAIHGLTGAIHDTHGYTKSKEFVRNTVVGKHRLPQNTKELEDLISQRSITLLEDIMNITQGDLYFKLLSGSMKTEDIVVGAYNGVNKIGEGSGRSTDEAKQDAA
;
A
#
# COMPACT_ATOMS: atom_id res chain seq x y z
N TYR A 1 18.61 8.13 11.18
CA TYR A 1 17.43 8.33 10.31
C TYR A 1 17.69 7.56 9.02
N ASN A 2 17.01 6.44 8.77
CA ASN A 2 17.29 5.60 7.60
C ASN A 2 16.27 5.93 6.50
N HIS A 3 16.75 6.44 5.37
CA HIS A 3 15.92 6.88 4.25
C HIS A 3 15.06 5.74 3.65
N LEU A 4 15.51 4.48 3.76
CA LEU A 4 14.73 3.31 3.34
C LEU A 4 13.51 3.08 4.25
N HIS A 5 13.63 3.37 5.54
CA HIS A 5 12.47 3.30 6.46
C HIS A 5 11.41 4.32 6.11
N PHE A 6 11.83 5.55 5.77
CA PHE A 6 10.90 6.59 5.39
C PHE A 6 10.15 6.22 4.11
N LYS A 7 10.87 5.73 3.09
CA LYS A 7 10.25 5.25 1.83
C LYS A 7 9.32 4.06 2.06
N ALA A 8 9.71 3.07 2.87
CA ALA A 8 8.87 1.92 3.18
C ALA A 8 7.60 2.31 3.96
N ILE A 9 7.71 3.23 4.91
CA ILE A 9 6.55 3.79 5.63
C ILE A 9 5.66 4.61 4.68
N GLN A 10 6.26 5.38 3.77
CA GLN A 10 5.51 6.15 2.77
C GLN A 10 4.76 5.24 1.80
N ILE A 11 5.40 4.17 1.33
CA ILE A 11 4.80 3.18 0.43
C ILE A 11 3.74 2.33 1.14
N GLY A 12 3.97 1.95 2.40
CA GLY A 12 3.07 1.08 3.16
C GLY A 12 1.94 1.81 3.88
N PHE A 13 2.24 2.84 4.69
CA PHE A 13 1.27 3.51 5.56
C PHE A 13 0.69 4.80 4.98
N LEU A 14 1.36 5.41 4.00
CA LEU A 14 0.84 6.53 3.22
C LEU A 14 0.41 6.10 1.81
N SER A 15 0.17 4.80 1.61
CA SER A 15 -0.34 4.27 0.36
C SER A 15 -1.74 4.81 0.06
N LYS A 16 -2.09 4.93 -1.24
CA LYS A 16 -3.43 5.40 -1.67
C LYS A 16 -4.55 4.61 -1.00
N ARG A 17 -4.32 3.31 -0.76
CA ARG A 17 -5.27 2.40 -0.08
C ARG A 17 -5.44 2.74 1.39
N HIS A 18 -4.36 2.99 2.11
CA HIS A 18 -4.41 3.35 3.54
C HIS A 18 -5.03 4.74 3.74
N LEU A 19 -4.68 5.71 2.89
CA LEU A 19 -5.28 7.05 2.94
C LEU A 19 -6.76 7.04 2.55
N PHE A 20 -7.18 6.19 1.60
CA PHE A 20 -8.60 6.00 1.29
C PHE A 20 -9.37 5.36 2.47
N ALA A 21 -8.79 4.35 3.12
CA ALA A 21 -9.37 3.76 4.31
C ALA A 21 -9.45 4.77 5.47
N ALA A 22 -8.48 5.67 5.59
CA ALA A 22 -8.52 6.78 6.54
C ALA A 22 -9.69 7.73 6.25
N ALA A 23 -9.89 8.10 4.98
CA ALA A 23 -11.04 8.92 4.55
C ALA A 23 -12.39 8.23 4.81
N GLN A 24 -12.45 6.90 4.67
CA GLN A 24 -13.62 6.12 5.07
C GLN A 24 -13.90 6.20 6.57
N ARG A 25 -12.87 6.06 7.42
CA ARG A 25 -13.01 6.17 8.88
C ARG A 25 -13.49 7.55 9.31
N CYS A 26 -13.05 8.60 8.62
CA CYS A 26 -13.53 9.96 8.83
C CYS A 26 -14.92 10.25 8.21
N ASN A 27 -15.58 9.23 7.64
CA ASN A 27 -16.86 9.37 6.95
C ASN A 27 -16.86 10.47 5.87
N MET A 28 -15.74 10.65 5.17
CA MET A 28 -15.56 11.71 4.17
C MET A 28 -16.09 11.32 2.79
N LEU A 29 -16.18 10.01 2.50
CA LEU A 29 -16.55 9.52 1.17
C LEU A 29 -17.88 10.09 0.62
N PRO A 30 -18.95 10.25 1.40
CA PRO A 30 -20.19 10.84 0.91
C PRO A 30 -20.00 12.26 0.38
N PHE A 31 -19.16 13.08 1.02
CA PHE A 31 -18.90 14.47 0.65
C PHE A 31 -17.98 14.60 -0.57
N LEU A 32 -17.13 13.60 -0.81
CA LEU A 32 -16.19 13.57 -1.92
C LEU A 32 -16.83 13.11 -3.24
N ARG A 33 -17.96 12.39 -3.17
CA ARG A 33 -18.73 11.97 -4.36
C ARG A 33 -19.36 13.13 -5.12
N TYR A 34 -19.51 14.30 -4.51
CA TYR A 34 -20.17 15.47 -5.10
C TYR A 34 -19.20 16.48 -5.74
N GLN A 35 -17.87 16.24 -5.70
CA GLN A 35 -16.88 17.19 -6.20
C GLN A 35 -16.37 16.90 -7.63
N ILE A 36 -16.79 15.80 -8.26
CA ILE A 36 -16.44 15.44 -9.65
C ILE A 36 -17.75 15.06 -10.36
N PRO A 37 -17.98 15.39 -11.66
CA PRO A 37 -19.20 15.01 -12.36
C PRO A 37 -19.43 13.50 -12.26
N PHE A 38 -20.39 13.09 -11.44
CA PHE A 38 -20.67 11.70 -11.15
C PHE A 38 -21.27 11.03 -12.39
N LYS A 39 -20.55 10.08 -12.99
CA LYS A 39 -21.13 9.12 -13.94
C LYS A 39 -21.54 7.86 -13.16
N PRO A 40 -22.84 7.56 -13.02
CA PRO A 40 -23.35 6.46 -12.20
C PRO A 40 -22.81 5.08 -12.59
N ASP A 41 -22.37 4.90 -13.83
CA ASP A 41 -21.87 3.61 -14.34
C ASP A 41 -20.35 3.44 -14.25
N SER A 42 -19.62 4.44 -13.72
CA SER A 42 -18.17 4.30 -13.59
C SER A 42 -17.81 3.60 -12.28
N SER A 43 -16.94 2.60 -12.36
CA SER A 43 -16.26 1.95 -11.23
C SER A 43 -15.30 2.90 -10.46
N TYR A 44 -15.49 4.21 -10.60
CA TYR A 44 -14.63 5.26 -10.06
C TYR A 44 -14.70 5.25 -8.54
N LYS A 45 -13.71 4.62 -7.94
CA LYS A 45 -13.42 4.79 -6.52
C LYS A 45 -12.77 6.17 -6.38
N PRO A 46 -13.31 7.08 -5.55
CA PRO A 46 -12.81 8.45 -5.40
C PRO A 46 -11.50 8.47 -4.59
N TYR A 47 -10.51 7.69 -5.01
CA TYR A 47 -9.22 7.52 -4.35
C TYR A 47 -8.47 8.84 -4.29
N ILE A 48 -8.39 9.57 -5.40
CA ILE A 48 -7.66 10.84 -5.47
C ILE A 48 -8.32 11.89 -4.55
N PRO A 49 -9.64 12.15 -4.64
CA PRO A 49 -10.31 13.06 -3.69
C PRO A 49 -10.12 12.67 -2.22
N ALA A 50 -10.21 11.37 -1.90
CA ALA A 50 -10.04 10.88 -0.53
C ALA A 50 -8.63 11.10 0.02
N VAL A 51 -7.61 10.83 -0.79
CA VAL A 51 -6.21 11.08 -0.44
C VAL A 51 -5.98 12.57 -0.19
N LEU A 52 -6.43 13.43 -1.12
CA LEU A 52 -6.29 14.88 -0.98
C LEU A 52 -7.02 15.41 0.25
N ALA A 53 -8.21 14.89 0.55
CA ALA A 53 -8.98 15.30 1.71
C ALA A 53 -8.28 14.96 3.04
N ILE A 54 -7.63 13.80 3.13
CA ILE A 54 -6.84 13.44 4.33
C ILE A 54 -5.61 14.34 4.47
N HIS A 55 -4.91 14.66 3.39
CA HIS A 55 -3.80 15.61 3.42
C HIS A 55 -4.27 17.01 3.85
N GLY A 56 -5.35 17.51 3.24
CA GLY A 56 -5.94 18.80 3.58
C GLY A 56 -6.39 18.87 5.04
N LEU A 57 -7.05 17.83 5.55
CA LEU A 57 -7.48 17.76 6.95
C LEU A 57 -6.27 17.71 7.90
N THR A 58 -5.22 16.97 7.55
CA THR A 58 -3.99 16.93 8.35
C THR A 58 -3.31 18.30 8.40
N GLY A 59 -3.24 19.01 7.27
CA GLY A 59 -2.72 20.37 7.18
C GLY A 59 -3.56 21.35 8.01
N ALA A 60 -4.88 21.32 7.85
CA ALA A 60 -5.78 22.18 8.64
C ALA A 60 -5.65 21.95 10.15
N ILE A 61 -5.56 20.69 10.61
CA ILE A 61 -5.32 20.38 12.03
C ILE A 61 -3.94 20.90 12.48
N HIS A 62 -2.92 20.81 11.62
CA HIS A 62 -1.60 21.32 11.93
C HIS A 62 -1.61 22.84 12.13
N ASP A 63 -2.25 23.57 11.21
CA ASP A 63 -2.30 25.02 11.25
C ASP A 63 -3.16 25.54 12.41
N THR A 64 -4.25 24.83 12.76
CA THR A 64 -5.20 25.25 13.80
C THR A 64 -4.83 24.79 15.21
N HIS A 65 -4.27 23.58 15.34
CA HIS A 65 -4.06 22.91 16.63
C HIS A 65 -2.60 22.50 16.86
N GLY A 66 -1.72 22.77 15.90
CA GLY A 66 -0.29 22.51 15.99
C GLY A 66 0.11 21.06 15.73
N TYR A 67 1.43 20.86 15.71
CA TYR A 67 2.07 19.59 15.37
C TYR A 67 1.60 18.39 16.21
N THR A 68 1.42 18.58 17.52
CA THR A 68 1.04 17.48 18.42
C THR A 68 -0.30 16.87 18.04
N LYS A 69 -1.28 17.72 17.71
CA LYS A 69 -2.63 17.28 17.32
C LYS A 69 -2.67 16.71 15.91
N SER A 70 -1.90 17.28 14.97
CA SER A 70 -1.79 16.69 13.63
C SER A 70 -1.12 15.31 13.67
N LYS A 71 -0.11 15.12 14.51
CA LYS A 71 0.55 13.82 14.71
C LYS A 71 -0.40 12.79 15.34
N GLU A 72 -1.18 13.19 16.33
CA GLU A 72 -2.20 12.35 16.97
C GLU A 72 -3.26 11.90 15.94
N PHE A 73 -3.73 12.82 15.09
CA PHE A 73 -4.65 12.52 14.00
C PHE A 73 -4.07 11.49 13.02
N VAL A 74 -2.85 11.71 12.52
CA VAL A 74 -2.20 10.76 11.59
C VAL A 74 -2.07 9.38 12.23
N ARG A 75 -1.65 9.32 13.50
CA ARG A 75 -1.50 8.05 14.23
C ARG A 75 -2.83 7.32 14.37
N ASN A 76 -3.90 8.01 14.79
CA ASN A 76 -5.18 7.37 15.10
C ASN A 76 -6.02 7.06 13.86
N THR A 77 -5.88 7.87 12.80
CA THR A 77 -6.75 7.81 11.62
C THR A 77 -6.08 7.14 10.44
N VAL A 78 -4.85 7.56 10.11
CA VAL A 78 -4.12 7.09 8.93
C VAL A 78 -3.46 5.75 9.22
N VAL A 79 -2.65 5.70 10.29
CA VAL A 79 -2.05 4.45 10.74
C VAL A 79 -3.11 3.54 11.38
N GLY A 80 -4.03 4.13 12.15
CA GLY A 80 -5.13 3.38 12.77
C GLY A 80 -4.65 2.46 13.88
N LYS A 81 -5.20 1.24 13.92
CA LYS A 81 -4.77 0.17 14.85
C LYS A 81 -3.42 -0.45 14.48
N HIS A 82 -2.85 -0.11 13.33
CA HIS A 82 -1.57 -0.67 12.94
C HIS A 82 -0.45 -0.02 13.75
N ARG A 83 0.40 -0.83 14.37
CA ARG A 83 1.60 -0.33 15.05
C ARG A 83 2.61 0.05 13.97
N LEU A 84 3.05 1.32 13.96
CA LEU A 84 4.21 1.69 13.14
C LEU A 84 5.43 0.91 13.64
N PRO A 85 6.22 0.30 12.74
CA PRO A 85 7.42 -0.40 13.12
C PRO A 85 8.37 0.55 13.85
N GLN A 86 8.88 0.12 15.01
CA GLN A 86 9.73 0.95 15.87
C GLN A 86 11.23 0.77 15.57
N ASN A 87 11.60 -0.28 14.85
CA ASN A 87 12.97 -0.61 14.49
C ASN A 87 13.02 -1.30 13.11
N THR A 88 14.24 -1.48 12.58
CA THR A 88 14.48 -2.10 11.27
C THR A 88 13.91 -3.50 11.17
N LYS A 89 14.05 -4.31 12.23
CA LYS A 89 13.56 -5.68 12.24
C LYS A 89 12.04 -5.73 12.15
N GLU A 90 11.34 -4.92 12.94
CA GLU A 90 9.88 -4.80 12.86
C GLU A 90 9.40 -4.32 11.48
N LEU A 91 10.19 -3.47 10.81
CA LEU A 91 9.89 -3.03 9.45
C LEU A 91 10.10 -4.16 8.43
N GLU A 92 11.22 -4.88 8.50
CA GLU A 92 11.52 -6.03 7.64
C GLU A 92 10.47 -7.12 7.81
N ASP A 93 10.08 -7.44 9.05
CA ASP A 93 9.02 -8.39 9.35
C ASP A 93 7.68 -7.95 8.74
N LEU A 94 7.35 -6.65 8.81
CA LEU A 94 6.15 -6.09 8.20
C LEU A 94 6.20 -6.14 6.66
N ILE A 95 7.36 -5.86 6.07
CA ILE A 95 7.58 -5.94 4.62
C ILE A 95 7.38 -7.39 4.17
N SER A 96 8.03 -8.35 4.83
CA SER A 96 7.90 -9.77 4.52
C SER A 96 6.45 -10.27 4.63
N GLN A 97 5.70 -9.82 5.65
CA GLN A 97 4.29 -10.19 5.81
C GLN A 97 3.36 -9.58 4.74
N ARG A 98 3.78 -8.50 4.09
CA ARG A 98 2.94 -7.72 3.16
C ARG A 98 3.62 -7.50 1.81
N SER A 99 4.60 -8.32 1.45
CA SER A 99 5.51 -8.06 0.31
C SER A 99 4.73 -7.85 -0.99
N ILE A 100 3.77 -8.74 -1.27
CA ILE A 100 2.88 -8.64 -2.44
C ILE A 100 2.08 -7.33 -2.44
N THR A 101 1.41 -7.00 -1.34
CA THR A 101 0.57 -5.79 -1.27
C THR A 101 1.41 -4.51 -1.36
N LEU A 102 2.61 -4.51 -0.78
CA LEU A 102 3.54 -3.40 -0.89
C LEU A 102 4.06 -3.26 -2.32
N LEU A 103 4.39 -4.37 -2.98
CA LEU A 103 4.81 -4.37 -4.37
C LEU A 103 3.68 -3.88 -5.29
N GLU A 104 2.43 -4.31 -5.08
CA GLU A 104 1.25 -3.78 -5.77
C GLU A 104 1.10 -2.27 -5.57
N ASP A 105 1.27 -1.77 -4.33
CA ASP A 105 1.17 -0.34 -4.04
C ASP A 105 2.30 0.46 -4.72
N ILE A 106 3.52 -0.08 -4.80
CA ILE A 106 4.65 0.52 -5.56
C ILE A 106 4.32 0.57 -7.05
N MET A 107 3.82 -0.54 -7.60
CA MET A 107 3.53 -0.70 -9.03
C MET A 107 2.38 0.21 -9.49
N ASN A 108 1.37 0.40 -8.63
CA ASN A 108 0.30 1.38 -8.83
C ASN A 108 0.78 2.85 -8.81
N ILE A 109 1.96 3.14 -8.26
CA ILE A 109 2.58 4.46 -8.32
C ILE A 109 3.35 4.62 -9.64
N THR A 110 4.01 3.56 -10.12
CA THR A 110 4.85 3.59 -11.32
C THR A 110 4.11 3.28 -12.62
N GLN A 111 2.77 3.09 -12.59
CA GLN A 111 1.93 2.69 -13.73
C GLN A 111 2.26 1.29 -14.29
N GLY A 112 2.83 0.41 -13.46
CA GLY A 112 3.12 -0.97 -13.86
C GLY A 112 2.00 -1.93 -13.51
N ASP A 113 1.67 -2.85 -14.42
CA ASP A 113 0.78 -3.98 -14.14
C ASP A 113 1.61 -5.12 -13.52
N LEU A 114 1.45 -5.32 -12.21
CA LEU A 114 2.07 -6.45 -11.52
C LEU A 114 1.29 -7.73 -11.83
N TYR A 115 1.98 -8.75 -12.33
CA TYR A 115 1.43 -10.10 -12.39
C TYR A 115 2.48 -11.15 -12.07
N PHE A 116 2.01 -12.31 -11.61
CA PHE A 116 2.86 -13.45 -11.26
C PHE A 116 2.67 -14.56 -12.28
N LYS A 117 3.78 -15.12 -12.77
CA LYS A 117 3.79 -16.21 -13.76
C LYS A 117 4.53 -17.42 -13.19
N LEU A 118 3.93 -18.60 -13.30
CA LEU A 118 4.58 -19.86 -12.97
C LEU A 118 5.70 -20.12 -14.00
N LEU A 119 6.95 -20.35 -13.56
CA LEU A 119 8.10 -20.51 -14.46
C LEU A 119 8.49 -21.98 -14.64
N SER A 120 8.33 -22.79 -13.61
CA SER A 120 8.48 -24.23 -13.69
C SER A 120 7.85 -24.91 -12.47
N GLY A 121 6.92 -25.84 -12.70
CA GLY A 121 6.72 -26.97 -11.81
C GLY A 121 7.62 -28.08 -12.34
N SER A 122 8.87 -28.13 -11.86
CA SER A 122 9.77 -29.22 -12.21
C SER A 122 9.26 -30.46 -11.48
N MET A 123 8.89 -31.53 -12.21
CA MET A 123 8.54 -32.84 -11.63
C MET A 123 9.70 -33.50 -10.83
N LYS A 124 10.83 -32.79 -10.64
CA LYS A 124 12.03 -33.29 -9.96
C LYS A 124 12.37 -32.55 -8.67
N THR A 125 11.67 -31.46 -8.34
CA THR A 125 11.87 -30.67 -7.12
C THR A 125 10.50 -30.30 -6.58
N GLU A 126 10.20 -30.63 -5.32
CA GLU A 126 8.90 -30.41 -4.67
C GLU A 126 8.47 -28.93 -4.59
N ASP A 127 9.34 -28.01 -4.98
CA ASP A 127 9.10 -26.57 -4.89
C ASP A 127 8.57 -25.97 -6.21
N ILE A 128 7.55 -25.12 -6.05
CA ILE A 128 6.91 -24.34 -7.10
C ILE A 128 7.72 -23.06 -7.30
N VAL A 129 8.06 -22.73 -8.56
CA VAL A 129 8.79 -21.50 -8.90
C VAL A 129 7.89 -20.50 -9.62
N VAL A 130 7.86 -19.27 -9.12
CA VAL A 130 7.04 -18.15 -9.64
C VAL A 130 7.93 -16.95 -9.91
N GLY A 131 7.70 -16.27 -11.04
CA GLY A 131 8.28 -14.96 -11.33
C GLY A 131 7.28 -13.83 -11.14
N ALA A 132 7.71 -12.72 -10.55
CA ALA A 132 6.99 -11.46 -10.51
C ALA A 132 7.38 -10.60 -11.72
N TYR A 133 6.39 -9.99 -12.38
CA TYR A 133 6.58 -9.22 -13.61
C TYR A 133 5.93 -7.84 -13.53
N ASN A 134 6.60 -6.84 -14.10
CA ASN A 134 6.05 -5.53 -14.43
C ASN A 134 5.89 -5.45 -15.95
N GLY A 135 4.67 -5.67 -16.45
CA GLY A 135 4.47 -5.88 -17.88
C GLY A 135 5.38 -7.01 -18.39
N VAL A 136 6.20 -6.76 -19.41
CA VAL A 136 7.11 -7.79 -19.96
C VAL A 136 8.38 -8.04 -19.13
N ASN A 137 8.68 -7.19 -18.14
CA ASN A 137 9.95 -7.26 -17.41
C ASN A 137 9.82 -8.13 -16.15
N LYS A 138 10.65 -9.17 -16.03
CA LYS A 138 10.78 -9.94 -14.79
C LYS A 138 11.48 -9.08 -13.74
N ILE A 139 10.82 -8.85 -12.61
CA ILE A 139 11.33 -8.04 -11.50
C ILE A 139 11.73 -8.87 -10.29
N GLY A 140 11.26 -10.12 -10.21
CA GLY A 140 11.58 -11.04 -9.13
C GLY A 140 11.30 -12.49 -9.52
N GLU A 141 11.91 -13.41 -8.79
CA GLU A 141 11.69 -14.85 -8.90
C GLU A 141 11.80 -15.44 -7.51
N GLY A 142 10.87 -16.32 -7.17
CA GLY A 142 10.79 -16.94 -5.86
C GLY A 142 10.30 -18.38 -5.95
N SER A 143 10.58 -19.14 -4.90
CA SER A 143 10.25 -20.55 -4.80
C SER A 143 9.59 -20.88 -3.47
N GLY A 144 8.71 -21.88 -3.45
CA GLY A 144 8.04 -22.31 -2.23
C GLY A 144 7.23 -23.58 -2.41
N ARG A 145 6.75 -24.13 -1.29
CA ARG A 145 5.96 -25.38 -1.31
C ARG A 145 4.54 -25.16 -1.80
N SER A 146 4.11 -23.91 -1.84
CA SER A 146 2.84 -23.47 -2.39
C SER A 146 3.03 -22.30 -3.35
N THR A 147 2.03 -22.08 -4.21
CA THR A 147 2.00 -20.92 -5.12
C THR A 147 2.00 -19.59 -4.37
N ASP A 148 1.41 -19.53 -3.18
CA ASP A 148 1.35 -18.30 -2.39
C ASP A 148 2.70 -18.01 -1.71
N GLU A 149 3.39 -19.03 -1.17
CA GLU A 149 4.76 -18.89 -0.67
C GLU A 149 5.72 -18.44 -1.78
N ALA A 150 5.65 -19.07 -2.95
CA ALA A 150 6.51 -18.73 -4.08
C ALA A 150 6.25 -17.30 -4.60
N LYS A 151 5.00 -16.82 -4.58
CA LYS A 151 4.68 -15.43 -4.91
C LYS A 151 5.20 -14.45 -3.87
N GLN A 152 5.14 -14.83 -2.59
CA GLN A 152 5.58 -13.98 -1.49
C GLN A 152 7.10 -13.84 -1.44
N ASP A 153 7.83 -14.90 -1.79
CA ASP A 153 9.28 -14.93 -1.99
C ASP A 153 9.71 -14.17 -3.26
N ALA A 154 8.90 -14.23 -4.33
CA ALA A 154 9.17 -13.52 -5.58
C ALA A 154 8.92 -11.99 -5.52
N ALA A 155 8.24 -11.50 -4.47
CA ALA A 155 7.79 -10.12 -4.31
C ALA A 155 8.66 -9.32 -3.34
#